data_AF-A0A8B9K1E7-F1
#
_entry.id   AF-A0A8B9K1E7-F1
#
_cell.length_a   1.000
_cell.length_b   1.000
_cell.length_c   1.000
_cell.angle_alpha   90.00
_cell.angle_beta   90.00
_cell.angle_gamma   90.00
#
_symmetry.space_group_name_H-M   'P 1'
#
loop_
_entity.id
_entity.type
_entity.pdbx_description
1 polymer ?
#
loop_
_entity_poly.entity_id
_entity_poly.type
_entity_poly.pdbx_seq_one_letter_code
_entity_poly.pdbx_strand_id
1 'polypeptide(L)'
;MILSQQHRLRFSDSVEHGALVFPLSGTAFMLITPEEFPEKSESSKFFNRIEKFVQVHRNSFLLLQSPVYGAREWEIVSTVQKRFFGSNLKVLPLHSNVDIVKALLTIAKATSKPLVDSIRERMALARAQIIERSPVWELLGHMQLQ
;
A
#
# COMPACT_ATOMS: atom_id res chain seq x y z
N MET A 1 -19.29 -8.84 1.29
CA MET A 1 -17.94 -9.13 1.81
C MET A 1 -17.32 -8.02 2.67
N ILE A 2 -17.53 -6.72 2.40
CA ILE A 2 -17.06 -5.64 3.32
C ILE A 2 -18.03 -5.47 4.51
N LEU A 3 -19.34 -5.50 4.27
CA LEU A 3 -20.39 -5.39 5.29
C LEU A 3 -20.34 -6.50 6.36
N SER A 4 -19.87 -7.69 5.98
CA SER A 4 -19.75 -8.85 6.88
C SER A 4 -18.63 -8.72 7.92
N GLN A 5 -17.75 -7.71 7.82
CA GLN A 5 -16.68 -7.44 8.78
C GLN A 5 -16.93 -6.22 9.69
N GLN A 6 -18.13 -5.61 9.64
CA GLN A 6 -18.52 -4.48 10.49
C GLN A 6 -17.52 -3.31 10.50
N HIS A 7 -16.88 -3.01 9.37
CA HIS A 7 -15.99 -1.85 9.27
C HIS A 7 -16.81 -0.56 9.32
N ARG A 8 -16.44 0.39 10.21
CA ARG A 8 -17.08 1.71 10.30
C ARG A 8 -16.64 2.56 9.11
N LEU A 9 -17.55 2.84 8.19
CA LEU A 9 -17.32 3.76 7.08
C LEU A 9 -17.68 5.19 7.49
N ARG A 10 -16.88 6.16 7.05
CA ARG A 10 -17.15 7.59 7.16
C ARG A 10 -17.00 8.20 5.78
N PHE A 11 -17.93 9.07 5.41
CA PHE A 11 -17.88 9.84 4.18
C PHE A 11 -17.40 11.25 4.50
N SER A 12 -16.64 11.84 3.58
CA SER A 12 -16.11 13.20 3.73
C SER A 12 -15.96 13.82 2.35
N ASP A 13 -16.46 15.06 2.21
CA ASP A 13 -16.33 15.85 0.97
C ASP A 13 -14.93 16.44 0.82
N SER A 14 -14.08 16.36 1.85
CA SER A 14 -12.70 16.85 1.82
C SER A 14 -11.70 15.85 1.21
N VAL A 15 -12.17 14.66 0.86
CA VAL A 15 -11.34 13.60 0.29
C VAL A 15 -11.60 13.53 -1.21
N GLU A 16 -10.54 13.35 -2.01
CA GLU A 16 -10.67 13.23 -3.46
C GLU A 16 -11.64 12.10 -3.84
N HIS A 17 -12.35 12.28 -4.96
CA HIS A 17 -13.30 11.27 -5.43
C HIS A 17 -12.62 9.90 -5.56
N GLY A 18 -13.33 8.82 -5.26
CA GLY A 18 -12.79 7.45 -5.32
C GLY A 18 -11.67 7.13 -4.33
N ALA A 19 -11.32 8.05 -3.42
CA ALA A 19 -10.29 7.79 -2.42
C ALA A 19 -10.84 7.18 -1.12
N LEU A 20 -10.07 6.24 -0.58
CA LEU A 20 -10.33 5.46 0.62
C LEU A 20 -9.15 5.64 1.56
N VAL A 21 -9.39 6.22 2.73
CA VAL A 21 -8.34 6.57 3.68
C VAL A 21 -8.41 5.66 4.91
N PHE A 22 -7.27 5.15 5.33
CA PHE A 22 -7.09 4.39 6.57
C PHE A 22 -6.25 5.24 7.55
N PRO A 23 -6.89 6.04 8.42
CA PRO A 23 -6.18 7.02 9.24
C PRO A 23 -5.13 6.40 10.17
N LEU A 24 -5.44 5.23 10.75
CA LEU A 24 -4.57 4.53 11.70
C LEU A 24 -3.29 3.98 11.06
N SER A 25 -3.30 3.74 9.75
CA SER A 25 -2.16 3.23 9.00
C SER A 25 -1.48 4.31 8.14
N GLY A 26 -2.01 5.54 8.16
CA GLY A 26 -1.52 6.64 7.31
C GLY A 26 -1.53 6.31 5.81
N THR A 27 -2.31 5.30 5.41
CA THR A 27 -2.37 4.77 4.06
C THR A 27 -3.66 5.22 3.39
N ALA A 28 -3.57 5.65 2.14
CA ALA A 28 -4.71 6.02 1.33
C ALA A 28 -4.67 5.29 0.00
N PHE A 29 -5.85 5.01 -0.52
CA PHE A 29 -6.07 4.34 -1.79
C PHE A 29 -6.94 5.22 -2.67
N MET A 30 -6.71 5.21 -3.97
CA MET A 30 -7.60 5.83 -4.96
C MET A 30 -7.98 4.76 -5.97
N LEU A 31 -9.27 4.46 -6.08
CA LEU A 31 -9.79 3.53 -7.06
C LEU A 31 -10.03 4.27 -8.38
N ILE A 32 -9.59 3.66 -9.47
CA ILE A 32 -9.85 4.11 -10.83
C ILE A 32 -10.09 2.91 -11.73
N THR A 33 -10.97 3.09 -12.70
CA THR A 33 -11.21 2.12 -13.76
C THR A 33 -10.54 2.58 -15.06
N PRO A 34 -10.24 1.68 -16.01
CA PRO A 34 -9.68 2.04 -17.31
C PRO A 34 -10.51 3.06 -18.10
N GLU A 35 -11.83 3.08 -17.87
CA GLU A 35 -12.77 4.01 -18.51
C GLU A 35 -12.61 5.44 -17.98
N GLU A 36 -12.20 5.62 -16.72
CA GLU A 36 -11.86 6.93 -16.16
C GLU A 36 -10.53 7.46 -16.70
N PHE A 37 -9.72 6.62 -17.36
CA PHE A 37 -8.45 7.07 -17.91
C PHE A 37 -8.69 7.87 -19.20
N PRO A 38 -8.34 9.16 -19.21
CA PRO A 38 -8.68 10.05 -20.31
C PRO A 38 -7.91 9.73 -21.59
N GLU A 39 -8.56 9.95 -22.73
CA GLU A 39 -7.84 10.13 -23.98
C GLU A 39 -7.00 11.42 -23.91
N LYS A 40 -5.94 11.52 -24.72
CA LYS A 40 -4.81 12.47 -24.57
C LYS A 40 -5.19 13.92 -24.20
N SER A 41 -6.36 14.43 -24.64
CA SER A 41 -6.88 15.77 -24.36
C SER A 41 -7.39 16.02 -22.93
N GLU A 42 -7.92 15.01 -22.23
CA GLU A 42 -8.46 15.14 -20.86
C GLU A 42 -7.44 14.76 -19.76
N SER A 43 -6.21 14.43 -20.16
CA SER A 43 -5.14 13.94 -19.29
C SER A 43 -4.81 14.88 -18.13
N SER A 44 -4.87 16.20 -18.31
CA SER A 44 -4.43 17.17 -17.30
C SER A 44 -5.28 17.13 -16.02
N LYS A 45 -6.62 17.04 -16.13
CA LYS A 45 -7.51 17.00 -14.96
C LYS A 45 -7.34 15.73 -14.14
N PHE A 46 -7.25 14.59 -14.83
CA PHE A 46 -7.04 13.28 -14.20
C PHE A 46 -5.73 13.23 -13.41
N PHE A 47 -4.63 13.65 -14.04
CA PHE A 47 -3.34 13.64 -13.37
C PHE A 47 -3.23 14.67 -12.25
N ASN A 48 -3.89 15.83 -12.37
CA ASN A 48 -3.97 16.80 -11.28
C ASN A 48 -4.72 16.24 -10.06
N ARG A 49 -5.77 15.42 -10.27
CA ARG A 49 -6.49 14.73 -9.18
C ARG A 49 -5.56 13.74 -8.46
N ILE A 50 -4.80 12.94 -9.21
CA ILE A 50 -3.82 12.02 -8.62
C ILE A 50 -2.74 12.79 -7.87
N GLU A 51 -2.24 13.90 -8.42
CA GLU A 51 -1.21 14.72 -7.78
C GLU A 51 -1.67 15.30 -6.45
N LYS A 52 -2.89 15.87 -6.38
CA LYS A 52 -3.49 16.35 -5.13
C LYS A 52 -3.58 15.24 -4.08
N PHE A 53 -4.03 14.06 -4.50
CA PHE A 53 -4.11 12.89 -3.62
C PHE A 53 -2.74 12.47 -3.08
N VAL A 54 -1.72 12.43 -3.93
CA VAL A 54 -0.34 12.09 -3.58
C VAL A 54 0.27 13.09 -2.60
N GLN A 55 -0.03 14.38 -2.74
CA GLN A 55 0.46 15.44 -1.85
C GLN A 55 -0.11 15.36 -0.42
N VAL A 56 -1.36 14.91 -0.27
CA VAL A 56 -2.05 14.86 1.04
C VAL A 56 -1.63 13.63 1.86
N HIS A 57 -1.33 12.51 1.20
CA HIS A 57 -1.15 11.22 1.86
C HIS A 57 0.30 10.74 1.80
N ARG A 58 0.83 10.24 2.94
CA ARG A 58 2.21 9.73 3.02
C ARG A 58 2.42 8.40 2.29
N ASN A 59 1.43 7.51 2.33
CA ASN A 59 1.47 6.22 1.64
C ASN A 59 0.26 6.12 0.72
N SER A 60 0.50 6.29 -0.58
CA SER A 60 -0.55 6.43 -1.58
C SER A 60 -0.56 5.24 -2.52
N PHE A 61 -1.72 4.65 -2.72
CA PHE A 61 -1.91 3.51 -3.60
C PHE A 61 -2.99 3.80 -4.64
N LEU A 62 -2.66 3.63 -5.91
CA LEU A 62 -3.62 3.72 -7.00
C LEU A 62 -4.09 2.30 -7.35
N LEU A 63 -5.37 2.04 -7.17
CA LEU A 63 -5.98 0.75 -7.48
C LEU A 63 -6.57 0.85 -8.88
N LEU A 64 -5.93 0.22 -9.86
CA LEU A 64 -6.50 0.08 -11.19
C LEU A 64 -7.36 -1.18 -11.18
N GLN A 65 -8.66 -1.04 -11.36
CA GLN A 65 -9.58 -2.17 -11.43
C GLN A 65 -9.88 -2.52 -12.88
N SER A 66 -9.47 -3.70 -13.34
CA SER A 66 -9.90 -4.23 -14.64
C SER A 66 -10.04 -5.74 -14.59
N PRO A 67 -11.15 -6.33 -15.10
CA PRO A 67 -11.30 -7.77 -15.16
C PRO A 67 -10.18 -8.44 -15.98
N VAL A 68 -9.70 -7.78 -17.05
CA VAL A 68 -8.65 -8.28 -17.94
C VAL A 68 -7.63 -7.18 -18.22
N TYR A 69 -6.34 -7.53 -18.16
CA TYR A 69 -5.25 -6.58 -18.46
C TYR A 69 -4.72 -6.82 -19.86
N GLY A 70 -5.19 -5.98 -20.80
CA GLY A 70 -4.67 -5.89 -22.16
C GLY A 70 -3.63 -4.78 -22.31
N ALA A 71 -3.31 -4.47 -23.56
CA ALA A 71 -2.33 -3.44 -23.90
C ALA A 71 -2.70 -2.06 -23.31
N ARG A 72 -3.99 -1.73 -23.29
CA ARG A 72 -4.51 -0.46 -22.75
C ARG A 72 -4.24 -0.35 -21.24
N GLU A 73 -4.58 -1.38 -20.46
CA GLU A 73 -4.40 -1.37 -19.01
C GLU A 73 -2.92 -1.28 -18.64
N TRP A 74 -2.05 -1.99 -19.37
CA TRP A 74 -0.60 -1.90 -19.19
C TRP A 74 -0.04 -0.53 -19.59
N GLU A 75 -0.57 0.09 -20.64
CA GLU A 75 -0.22 1.46 -21.03
C GLU A 75 -0.61 2.46 -19.93
N ILE A 76 -1.79 2.31 -19.32
CA ILE A 76 -2.25 3.12 -18.19
C ILE A 76 -1.27 2.99 -17.02
N VAL A 77 -0.97 1.75 -16.60
CA VAL A 77 -0.02 1.48 -15.51
C VAL A 77 1.34 2.10 -15.81
N SER A 78 1.86 1.89 -17.02
CA SER A 78 3.16 2.43 -17.46
C SER A 78 3.17 3.96 -17.45
N THR A 79 2.10 4.58 -17.95
CA THR A 79 1.99 6.05 -18.03
C THR A 79 1.94 6.67 -16.64
N VAL A 80 1.13 6.12 -15.73
CA VAL A 80 1.06 6.58 -14.34
C VAL A 80 2.40 6.35 -13.64
N GLN A 81 2.99 5.16 -13.77
CA GLN A 81 4.27 4.84 -13.12
C GLN A 81 5.40 5.75 -13.61
N LYS A 82 5.49 6.03 -14.91
CA LYS A 82 6.48 6.96 -15.46
C LYS A 82 6.28 8.38 -14.93
N ARG A 83 5.04 8.85 -14.85
CA ARG A 83 4.74 10.22 -14.42
C ARG A 83 4.97 10.43 -12.92
N PHE A 84 4.67 9.43 -12.10
CA PHE A 84 4.80 9.48 -10.65
C PHE A 84 6.03 8.72 -10.14
N PHE A 85 7.01 8.48 -11.01
CA PHE A 85 8.23 7.79 -10.64
C PHE A 85 8.97 8.55 -9.54
N GLY A 86 9.38 7.85 -8.48
CA GLY A 86 10.03 8.46 -7.32
C GLY A 86 9.10 9.17 -6.34
N SER A 87 7.79 9.26 -6.63
CA SER A 87 6.79 9.69 -5.65
C SER A 87 6.42 8.55 -4.68
N ASN A 88 5.60 8.86 -3.68
CA ASN A 88 5.05 7.88 -2.76
C ASN A 88 3.81 7.12 -3.29
N LEU A 89 3.48 7.28 -4.58
CA LEU A 89 2.39 6.57 -5.26
C LEU A 89 2.83 5.18 -5.73
N LYS A 90 2.04 4.15 -5.39
CA LYS A 90 2.21 2.77 -5.86
C LYS A 90 0.99 2.34 -6.65
N VAL A 91 1.17 1.82 -7.86
CA VAL A 91 0.06 1.35 -8.70
C VAL A 91 -0.15 -0.15 -8.48
N LEU A 92 -1.39 -0.54 -8.17
CA LEU A 92 -1.80 -1.92 -7.93
C LEU A 92 -2.85 -2.34 -8.97
N PRO A 93 -2.51 -3.25 -9.89
CA PRO A 93 -3.49 -3.87 -10.77
C PRO A 93 -4.33 -4.91 -10.02
N LEU A 94 -5.65 -4.88 -10.17
CA LEU A 94 -6.61 -5.74 -9.47
C LEU A 94 -7.75 -6.17 -10.40
N HIS A 95 -8.13 -7.44 -10.31
CA HIS A 95 -9.10 -8.05 -11.23
C HIS A 95 -10.54 -8.07 -10.71
N SER A 96 -10.71 -8.11 -9.39
CA SER A 96 -12.03 -8.26 -8.78
C SER A 96 -12.21 -7.39 -7.54
N ASN A 97 -13.48 -7.15 -7.17
CA ASN A 97 -13.83 -6.48 -5.92
C ASN A 97 -13.32 -7.25 -4.69
N VAL A 98 -13.23 -8.58 -4.78
CA VAL A 98 -12.67 -9.42 -3.71
C VAL A 98 -11.19 -9.11 -3.51
N ASP A 99 -10.44 -9.00 -4.60
CA ASP A 99 -9.02 -8.67 -4.57
C ASP A 99 -8.78 -7.25 -4.07
N ILE A 100 -9.62 -6.30 -4.46
CA ILE A 100 -9.59 -4.92 -3.95
C ILE A 100 -9.71 -4.90 -2.43
N VAL A 101 -10.76 -5.53 -1.89
CA VAL A 101 -10.99 -5.55 -0.44
C VAL A 101 -9.85 -6.25 0.29
N LYS A 102 -9.38 -7.37 -0.27
CA LYS A 102 -8.26 -8.12 0.31
C LYS A 102 -6.97 -7.28 0.31
N ALA A 103 -6.65 -6.61 -0.79
CA ALA A 103 -5.47 -5.76 -0.92
C ALA A 103 -5.53 -4.57 0.04
N LEU A 104 -6.65 -3.84 0.06
CA LEU A 104 -6.92 -2.73 0.98
C LEU A 104 -6.65 -3.13 2.43
N LEU A 105 -7.31 -4.20 2.89
CA LEU A 105 -7.20 -4.65 4.28
C LEU A 105 -5.81 -5.19 4.60
N THR A 106 -5.18 -5.92 3.68
CA THR A 106 -3.84 -6.48 3.90
C THR A 106 -2.81 -5.38 4.06
N ILE A 107 -2.80 -4.41 3.13
CA ILE A 107 -1.86 -3.29 3.17
C ILE A 107 -2.13 -2.42 4.39
N ALA A 108 -3.38 -2.00 4.62
CA ALA A 108 -3.72 -1.14 5.74
C ALA A 108 -3.39 -1.78 7.10
N LYS A 109 -3.58 -3.10 7.25
CA LYS A 109 -3.16 -3.83 8.44
C LYS A 109 -1.63 -3.85 8.55
N ALA A 110 -0.94 -4.25 7.50
CA ALA A 110 0.52 -4.35 7.47
C ALA A 110 1.22 -3.00 7.74
N THR A 111 0.59 -1.88 7.41
CA THR A 111 1.13 -0.53 7.64
C THR A 111 0.61 0.13 8.92
N SER A 112 -0.28 -0.52 9.68
CA SER A 112 -0.79 0.01 10.94
C SER A 112 0.25 -0.09 12.07
N LYS A 113 0.43 1.00 12.82
CA LYS A 113 1.40 1.10 13.95
C LYS A 113 1.39 -0.11 14.90
N PRO A 114 0.25 -0.56 15.47
CA PRO A 114 0.26 -1.67 16.42
C PRO A 114 0.74 -2.99 15.82
N LEU A 115 0.49 -3.24 14.53
CA LEU A 115 0.99 -4.44 13.87
C LEU A 115 2.46 -4.30 13.46
N VAL A 116 2.88 -3.12 12.99
CA VAL A 116 4.27 -2.85 12.63
C VAL A 116 5.17 -2.97 13.85
N ASP A 117 4.75 -2.45 15.00
CA ASP A 117 5.50 -2.53 16.26
C ASP A 117 5.56 -3.99 16.74
N SER A 118 4.45 -4.73 16.71
CA SER A 118 4.43 -6.16 17.04
C SER A 118 5.33 -7.01 16.11
N ILE A 119 5.31 -6.76 14.79
CA ILE A 119 6.19 -7.44 13.84
C ILE A 119 7.66 -7.09 14.14
N ARG A 120 7.96 -5.81 14.41
CA ARG A 120 9.31 -5.35 14.75
C ARG A 120 9.83 -6.00 16.02
N GLU A 121 9.03 -6.04 17.07
CA GLU A 121 9.36 -6.71 18.33
C GLU A 121 9.63 -8.20 18.12
N ARG A 122 8.76 -8.90 17.37
CA ARG A 122 8.97 -10.31 17.04
C ARG A 122 10.25 -10.55 16.25
N MET A 123 10.56 -9.68 15.28
CA MET A 123 11.82 -9.76 14.53
C MET A 123 13.04 -9.47 15.41
N ALA A 124 12.94 -8.52 16.34
CA ALA A 124 14.01 -8.22 17.30
C ALA A 124 14.28 -9.40 18.24
N LEU A 125 13.23 -10.03 18.77
CA LEU A 125 13.33 -11.24 19.60
C LEU A 125 13.95 -12.42 18.83
N ALA A 126 13.50 -12.65 17.59
CA ALA A 126 14.08 -13.70 16.75
C ALA A 126 15.57 -13.47 16.49
N ARG A 127 15.96 -12.22 16.22
CA ARG A 127 17.39 -11.85 16.07
C ARG A 127 18.17 -12.10 17.35
N ALA A 128 17.65 -11.68 18.51
CA ALA A 128 18.29 -11.92 19.80
C ALA A 128 18.49 -13.42 20.05
N GLN A 129 17.48 -14.24 19.81
CA GLN A 129 17.57 -15.70 19.97
C GLN A 129 18.60 -16.34 19.03
N ILE A 130 18.69 -15.89 17.77
CA ILE A 130 19.69 -16.38 16.82
C ILE A 130 21.11 -16.01 17.28
N ILE A 131 21.28 -14.81 17.82
CA ILE A 131 22.56 -14.31 18.34
C ILE A 131 22.95 -15.09 19.61
N GLU A 132 22.07 -15.19 20.59
CA GLU A 132 22.31 -15.91 21.85
C GLU A 132 22.61 -17.40 21.64
N ARG A 133 21.92 -18.04 20.69
CA ARG A 133 22.13 -19.46 20.34
C ARG A 133 23.14 -19.65 19.22
N SER A 134 23.89 -18.61 18.87
CA SER A 134 24.91 -18.70 17.82
C SER A 134 26.12 -19.47 18.36
N PRO A 135 26.59 -20.51 17.65
CA PRO A 135 27.81 -21.22 18.02
C PRO A 135 29.03 -20.31 18.16
N VAL A 136 29.04 -19.18 17.43
CA VAL A 136 30.11 -18.18 17.49
C VAL A 136 30.11 -17.44 18.84
N TRP A 137 28.93 -17.14 19.39
CA TRP A 137 28.81 -16.48 20.69
C TRP A 137 29.17 -17.40 21.84
N GLU A 138 28.85 -18.70 21.74
CA GLU A 138 29.30 -19.73 22.69
C GLU A 138 30.83 -19.83 22.68
N LEU A 139 31.46 -19.90 21.49
CA LEU A 139 32.91 -19.93 21.34
C LEU A 139 33.59 -18.70 21.94
N LEU A 140 33.08 -17.49 21.67
CA LEU A 140 33.62 -16.25 22.22
C LEU A 140 33.50 -16.19 23.75
N GLY A 141 32.40 -16.67 24.31
CA GLY A 141 32.21 -16.74 25.77
C GLY A 141 33.23 -17.66 26.44
N HIS A 142 33.55 -18.80 25.83
CA HIS A 142 34.58 -19.71 26.33
C HIS A 142 36.00 -19.13 26.22
N MET A 143 36.27 -18.27 25.23
CA MET A 143 37.58 -17.62 25.06
C MET A 143 37.83 -16.46 26.03
N GLN A 144 36.78 -15.84 26.60
CA GLN A 144 36.92 -14.75 27.60
C GLN A 144 37.00 -15.24 29.05
N LEU A 145 36.78 -16.54 29.29
CA LEU A 145 36.85 -17.17 30.61
C LEU A 145 38.19 -17.90 30.89
N GLN A 146 39.21 -17.67 30.05
CA GLN A 146 40.61 -18.07 30.26
C GLN A 146 41.47 -16.85 30.59
#